data_AF-A0AAU5P1Z6-F1
#
_entry.id   AF-A0AAU5P1Z6-F1
#
_cell.length_a   1.000
_cell.length_b   1.000
_cell.length_c   1.000
_cell.angle_alpha   90.00
_cell.angle_beta   90.00
_cell.angle_gamma   90.00
#
_symmetry.space_group_name_H-M   'P 1'
#
loop_
_entity.id
_entity.type
_entity.pdbx_description
1 polymer ?
#
loop_
_entity_poly.entity_id
_entity_poly.type
_entity_poly.pdbx_seq_one_letter_code
_entity_poly.pdbx_strand_id
1 'polypeptide(L)'
;MRSGEKRIAVLEELDERQRAAEHHWVVDEEGHVPFRRGVEAVVGEGLAELADREMRAELSAYSARPVHWAARLTGHGRDVLVFARSRALAEPEVYSPAPGEQLVELRPAQMVALRVFVALADELAPPPAEGLSEQVRSAHFIPTDKRGGCT
;
A
#
# COMPACT_ATOMS: atom_id res chain seq x y z
N MET A 1 0.06 7.06 -14.79
CA MET A 1 -0.33 6.70 -13.42
C MET A 1 -0.89 5.28 -13.43
N ARG A 2 -0.18 4.34 -12.82
CA ARG A 2 -0.58 2.93 -12.72
C ARG A 2 -1.90 2.84 -11.94
N SER A 3 -2.77 1.89 -12.25
CA SER A 3 -4.10 1.76 -11.60
C SER A 3 -4.00 1.68 -10.06
N GLY A 4 -2.94 1.05 -9.53
CA GLY A 4 -2.66 1.01 -8.10
C GLY A 4 -2.32 2.38 -7.48
N GLU A 5 -1.56 3.24 -8.18
CA GLU A 5 -1.22 4.60 -7.69
C GLU A 5 -2.47 5.48 -7.63
N LYS A 6 -3.37 5.37 -8.63
CA LYS A 6 -4.64 6.10 -8.62
C LYS A 6 -5.49 5.74 -7.41
N ARG A 7 -5.54 4.45 -7.08
CA ARG A 7 -6.27 3.95 -5.93
C ARG A 7 -5.70 4.49 -4.61
N ILE A 8 -4.38 4.42 -4.43
CA ILE A 8 -3.75 4.95 -3.20
C ILE A 8 -4.00 6.44 -3.04
N ALA A 9 -3.90 7.23 -4.12
CA ALA A 9 -4.20 8.66 -4.09
C ALA A 9 -5.64 8.95 -3.64
N VAL A 10 -6.63 8.18 -4.11
CA VAL A 10 -8.03 8.31 -3.67
C VAL A 10 -8.18 7.97 -2.18
N LEU A 11 -7.52 6.91 -1.69
CA LEU A 11 -7.56 6.55 -0.26
C LEU A 11 -6.88 7.62 0.60
N GLU A 12 -5.79 8.21 0.14
CA GLU A 12 -5.10 9.32 0.82
C GLU A 12 -5.99 10.56 0.93
N GLU A 13 -6.60 10.98 -0.17
CA GLU A 13 -7.51 12.12 -0.20
C GLU A 13 -8.74 11.87 0.70
N LEU A 14 -9.28 10.65 0.68
CA LEU A 14 -10.41 10.28 1.55
C LEU A 14 -10.01 10.27 3.03
N ASP A 15 -8.83 9.73 3.38
CA ASP A 15 -8.27 9.72 4.74
C ASP A 15 -8.06 11.15 5.29
N GLU A 16 -7.51 12.04 4.47
CA GLU A 16 -7.28 13.44 4.82
C GLU A 16 -8.59 14.19 5.08
N ARG A 17 -9.55 14.10 4.15
CA ARG A 17 -10.88 14.71 4.32
C ARG A 17 -11.62 14.12 5.52
N GLN A 18 -11.48 12.82 5.79
CA GLN A 18 -12.14 12.16 6.91
C GLN A 18 -11.55 12.59 8.26
N ARG A 19 -10.25 12.91 8.32
CA ARG A 19 -9.61 13.47 9.52
C ARG A 19 -10.01 14.93 9.76
N ALA A 20 -10.26 15.68 8.69
CA ALA A 20 -10.77 17.05 8.79
C ALA A 20 -12.25 17.10 9.21
N ALA A 21 -13.02 16.05 8.90
CA ALA A 21 -14.42 15.95 9.28
C ALA A 21 -14.63 15.52 10.74
N GLU A 22 -15.38 16.30 11.51
CA GLU A 22 -15.69 16.02 12.92
C GLU A 22 -16.44 14.68 13.12
N HIS A 23 -17.25 14.29 12.15
CA HIS A 23 -18.13 13.11 12.21
C HIS A 23 -17.52 11.87 11.51
N HIS A 24 -16.22 11.90 11.15
CA HIS A 24 -15.53 10.79 10.47
C HIS A 24 -16.16 10.31 9.16
N TRP A 25 -17.00 11.13 8.54
CA TRP A 25 -17.56 10.91 7.20
C TRP A 25 -17.11 12.04 6.30
N VAL A 26 -16.75 11.71 5.06
CA VAL A 26 -16.45 12.72 4.05
C VAL A 26 -17.73 13.03 3.31
N VAL A 27 -18.22 14.25 3.45
CA VAL A 27 -19.33 14.79 2.67
C VAL A 27 -18.75 15.54 1.48
N ASP A 28 -19.27 15.26 0.29
CA ASP A 28 -18.91 16.01 -0.92
C ASP A 28 -19.95 17.11 -1.14
N GLU A 29 -19.69 18.30 -0.60
CA GLU A 29 -20.56 19.47 -0.76
C GLU A 29 -20.43 20.13 -2.14
N GLU A 30 -19.28 19.97 -2.78
CA GLU A 30 -18.93 20.70 -4.02
C GLU A 30 -19.24 19.91 -5.29
N GLY A 31 -19.66 18.65 -5.16
CA GLY A 31 -20.02 17.80 -6.29
C GLY A 31 -18.82 17.44 -7.16
N HIS A 32 -17.67 17.15 -6.55
CA HIS A 32 -16.45 16.83 -7.26
C HIS A 32 -16.51 15.43 -7.90
N VAL A 33 -17.11 15.36 -9.09
CA VAL A 33 -17.39 14.11 -9.84
C VAL A 33 -16.17 13.18 -9.97
N PRO A 34 -14.94 13.65 -10.25
CA PRO A 34 -13.77 12.77 -10.33
C PRO A 34 -13.44 12.07 -9.01
N PHE A 35 -13.59 12.79 -7.89
CA PHE A 35 -13.33 12.23 -6.55
C PHE A 35 -14.38 11.18 -6.21
N ARG A 36 -15.67 11.50 -6.40
CA ARG A 36 -16.76 10.54 -6.19
C ARG A 36 -16.60 9.25 -6.98
N ARG A 37 -16.26 9.35 -8.27
CA ARG A 37 -16.01 8.16 -9.12
C ARG A 37 -14.83 7.34 -8.63
N GLY A 38 -13.76 8.01 -8.15
CA GLY A 38 -12.62 7.33 -7.53
C GLY A 38 -13.04 6.57 -6.27
N VAL A 39 -13.83 7.22 -5.41
CA VAL A 39 -14.34 6.62 -4.16
C VAL A 39 -15.27 5.44 -4.47
N GLU A 40 -16.19 5.58 -5.43
CA GLU A 40 -17.08 4.49 -5.84
C GLU A 40 -16.31 3.26 -6.36
N ALA A 41 -15.18 3.46 -7.05
CA ALA A 41 -14.33 2.35 -7.48
C ALA A 41 -13.74 1.58 -6.28
N VAL A 42 -13.25 2.29 -5.26
CA VAL A 42 -12.66 1.66 -4.07
C VAL A 42 -13.72 1.12 -3.09
N VAL A 43 -14.96 1.62 -3.16
CA VAL A 43 -16.13 1.01 -2.51
C VAL A 43 -16.42 -0.35 -3.13
N GLY A 44 -16.35 -0.48 -4.46
CA GLY A 44 -16.46 -1.77 -5.14
C GLY A 44 -15.39 -2.79 -4.73
N GLU A 45 -14.25 -2.33 -4.23
CA GLU A 45 -13.16 -3.16 -3.68
C GLU A 45 -13.28 -3.38 -2.15
N GLY A 46 -14.28 -2.81 -1.47
CA GLY A 46 -14.46 -2.93 -0.02
C GLY A 46 -13.50 -2.09 0.83
N LEU A 47 -12.77 -1.16 0.22
CA LEU A 47 -11.80 -0.28 0.90
C LEU A 47 -12.45 0.98 1.47
N ALA A 48 -13.62 1.35 0.95
CA ALA A 48 -14.44 2.43 1.47
C ALA A 48 -15.90 1.99 1.49
N GLU A 49 -16.73 2.73 2.21
CA GLU A 49 -18.17 2.52 2.24
C GLU A 49 -18.90 3.85 2.06
N LEU A 50 -20.08 3.77 1.43
CA LEU A 50 -20.98 4.90 1.27
C LEU A 50 -21.98 4.93 2.43
N ALA A 51 -22.28 6.11 2.93
CA ALA A 51 -23.35 6.31 3.90
C ALA A 51 -24.67 5.87 3.28
N ASP A 52 -25.46 5.10 4.02
CA ASP A 52 -26.82 4.73 3.63
C ASP A 52 -27.78 5.93 3.75
N ARG A 53 -29.07 5.70 3.52
CA ARG A 53 -30.07 6.77 3.56
C ARG A 53 -30.24 7.35 4.96
N GLU A 54 -30.18 6.51 6.00
CA GLU A 54 -30.40 6.91 7.39
C GLU A 54 -29.22 7.74 7.88
N MET A 55 -28.00 7.25 7.69
CA MET A 55 -26.76 7.96 8.00
C MET A 55 -26.67 9.30 7.26
N ARG A 56 -27.07 9.36 5.99
CA ARG A 56 -27.12 10.65 5.27
C ARG A 56 -28.14 11.62 5.86
N ALA A 57 -29.27 11.13 6.38
CA ALA A 57 -30.25 11.98 7.05
C ALA A 57 -29.71 12.52 8.38
N GLU A 58 -29.02 11.69 9.16
CA GLU A 58 -28.33 12.12 10.39
C GLU A 58 -27.26 13.16 10.10
N LEU A 59 -26.41 12.92 9.11
CA LEU A 59 -25.40 13.88 8.66
C LEU A 59 -26.04 15.19 8.16
N SER A 60 -27.19 15.11 7.49
CA SER A 60 -27.92 16.30 7.04
C SER A 60 -28.46 17.13 8.22
N ALA A 61 -28.92 16.46 9.28
CA ALA A 61 -29.39 17.11 10.49
C ALA A 61 -28.23 17.77 11.25
N TYR A 62 -27.07 17.11 11.32
CA TYR A 62 -25.87 17.64 11.96
C TYR A 62 -25.34 18.89 11.25
N SER A 63 -25.26 18.85 9.91
CA SER A 63 -24.69 19.94 9.10
C SER A 63 -25.70 21.03 8.74
N ALA A 64 -26.97 20.90 9.17
CA ALA A 64 -28.09 21.76 8.79
C ALA A 64 -28.23 21.97 7.26
N ARG A 65 -27.76 21.01 6.47
CA ARG A 65 -27.68 21.05 5.00
C ARG A 65 -27.97 19.67 4.42
N PRO A 66 -28.62 19.57 3.25
CA PRO A 66 -28.85 18.28 2.61
C PRO A 66 -27.55 17.57 2.21
N VAL A 67 -27.33 16.37 2.75
CA VAL A 67 -26.21 15.49 2.41
C VAL A 67 -26.68 14.43 1.42
N HIS A 68 -26.27 14.57 0.16
CA HIS A 68 -26.64 13.63 -0.91
C HIS A 68 -25.62 12.51 -1.11
N TRP A 69 -24.40 12.69 -0.61
CA TRP A 69 -23.32 11.75 -0.73
C TRP A 69 -22.40 11.88 0.47
N ALA A 70 -22.04 10.75 1.07
CA ALA A 70 -21.00 10.69 2.06
C ALA A 70 -20.29 9.33 1.99
N ALA A 71 -18.99 9.32 2.24
CA ALA A 71 -18.18 8.12 2.25
C ALA A 71 -17.16 8.13 3.38
N ARG A 72 -16.73 6.95 3.81
CA ARG A 72 -15.61 6.80 4.76
C ARG A 72 -14.76 5.59 4.41
N LEU A 73 -13.52 5.59 4.88
CA LEU A 73 -12.64 4.43 4.78
C LEU A 73 -13.13 3.31 5.70
N THR A 74 -13.10 2.08 5.19
CA THR A 74 -13.26 0.88 6.04
C THR A 74 -11.97 0.63 6.83
N GLY A 75 -12.03 -0.27 7.82
CA GLY A 75 -10.82 -0.74 8.51
C GLY A 75 -9.80 -1.32 7.52
N HIS A 76 -10.26 -2.14 6.56
CA HIS A 76 -9.41 -2.71 5.52
C HIS A 76 -8.78 -1.64 4.62
N GLY A 77 -9.52 -0.61 4.22
CA GLY A 77 -8.97 0.51 3.45
C GLY A 77 -7.88 1.28 4.20
N ARG A 78 -8.02 1.45 5.52
CA ARG A 78 -6.98 2.04 6.36
C ARG A 78 -5.73 1.18 6.42
N ASP A 79 -5.87 -0.14 6.58
CA ASP A 79 -4.72 -1.06 6.60
C ASP A 79 -3.95 -1.03 5.28
N VAL A 80 -4.66 -1.02 4.14
CA VAL A 80 -4.05 -0.88 2.81
C VAL A 80 -3.29 0.44 2.68
N LEU A 81 -3.85 1.53 3.20
CA LEU A 81 -3.20 2.83 3.19
C LEU A 81 -1.95 2.87 4.07
N VAL A 82 -1.99 2.29 5.27
CA VAL A 82 -0.82 2.15 6.16
C VAL A 82 0.29 1.35 5.47
N PHE A 83 -0.06 0.21 4.86
CA PHE A 83 0.89 -0.62 4.12
C PHE A 83 1.51 0.11 2.92
N ALA A 84 0.71 0.88 2.18
CA ALA A 84 1.22 1.67 1.05
C ALA A 84 2.22 2.74 1.52
N ARG A 85 1.92 3.43 2.62
CA ARG A 85 2.81 4.43 3.24
C ARG A 85 4.12 3.81 3.74
N SER A 86 4.06 2.66 4.41
CA SER A 86 5.27 1.97 4.88
C SER A 86 6.17 1.55 3.72
N ARG A 87 5.59 1.17 2.58
CA ARG A 87 6.35 0.83 1.38
C ARG A 87 7.01 2.07 0.75
N ALA A 88 6.34 3.21 0.74
CA ALA A 88 6.92 4.45 0.21
C ALA A 88 8.09 4.96 1.06
N LEU A 89 8.04 4.77 2.39
CA LEU A 89 9.13 5.08 3.31
C LEU A 89 10.32 4.12 3.16
N ALA A 90 10.05 2.87 2.79
CA ALA A 90 11.07 1.94 2.33
C ALA A 90 11.44 2.27 0.87
N GLU A 91 11.96 3.47 0.62
CA GLU A 91 12.78 3.66 -0.58
C GLU A 91 13.90 2.61 -0.50
N PRO A 92 14.10 1.81 -1.55
CA PRO A 92 15.17 0.84 -1.52
C PRO A 92 16.47 1.63 -1.35
N GLU A 93 17.12 1.49 -0.19
CA GLU A 93 18.50 1.92 -0.06
C GLU A 93 19.22 1.32 -1.26
N VAL A 94 19.81 2.20 -2.09
CA VAL A 94 20.64 1.77 -3.21
C VAL A 94 21.84 1.10 -2.58
N TYR A 95 21.72 -0.21 -2.35
CA TYR A 95 22.77 -1.01 -1.76
C TYR A 95 23.91 -1.05 -2.76
N SER A 96 24.95 -0.26 -2.51
CA SER A 96 26.18 -0.37 -3.27
C SER A 96 26.96 -1.55 -2.67
N PRO A 97 27.23 -2.61 -3.45
CA PRO A 97 28.01 -3.74 -2.95
C PRO A 97 29.41 -3.28 -2.50
N ALA A 98 29.97 -3.94 -1.49
CA ALA A 98 31.34 -3.67 -1.06
C ALA A 98 32.33 -4.08 -2.17
N PRO A 99 33.60 -3.62 -2.13
CA PRO A 99 34.60 -4.03 -3.11
C PRO A 99 34.76 -5.56 -3.15
N GLY A 100 34.45 -6.17 -4.30
CA GLY A 100 34.47 -7.62 -4.49
C GLY A 100 33.11 -8.32 -4.35
N GLU A 101 32.07 -7.59 -3.94
CA GLU A 101 30.70 -8.09 -3.91
C GLU A 101 29.93 -7.69 -5.18
N GLN A 102 28.89 -8.44 -5.51
CA GLN A 102 28.01 -8.16 -6.65
C GLN A 102 26.55 -8.30 -6.20
N LEU A 103 25.70 -7.38 -6.65
CA LEU A 103 24.25 -7.53 -6.53
C LEU A 103 23.76 -8.69 -7.42
N VAL A 104 23.06 -9.63 -6.82
CA VAL A 104 22.48 -10.79 -7.53
C VAL A 104 20.96 -10.74 -7.47
N GLU A 105 20.31 -10.70 -8.63
CA GLU A 105 18.86 -10.85 -8.72
C GLU A 105 18.47 -12.31 -8.50
N LEU A 106 17.56 -12.54 -7.54
CA LEU A 106 17.03 -13.86 -7.23
C LEU A 106 15.56 -13.95 -7.62
N ARG A 107 15.19 -15.02 -8.32
CA ARG A 107 13.80 -15.40 -8.51
C ARG A 107 13.18 -15.81 -7.16
N PRO A 108 11.84 -15.72 -7.00
CA PRO A 108 11.17 -16.12 -5.77
C PRO A 108 11.55 -17.54 -5.29
N ALA A 109 11.63 -18.51 -6.21
CA ALA A 109 12.04 -19.87 -5.88
C ALA A 109 13.49 -19.96 -5.36
N GLN A 110 14.40 -19.15 -5.90
CA GLN A 110 15.79 -19.09 -5.45
C GLN A 110 15.90 -18.43 -4.08
N MET A 111 15.12 -17.37 -3.82
CA MET A 111 15.04 -16.72 -2.51
C MET A 111 14.50 -17.67 -1.44
N VAL A 112 13.51 -18.50 -1.77
CA VAL A 112 12.99 -19.55 -0.87
C VAL A 112 14.08 -20.57 -0.56
N ALA A 113 14.78 -21.08 -1.57
CA ALA A 113 15.89 -22.03 -1.36
C ALA A 113 17.00 -21.42 -0.48
N LEU A 114 17.35 -20.16 -0.70
CA LEU A 114 18.37 -19.47 0.08
C LEU A 114 17.94 -19.27 1.54
N ARG A 115 16.67 -18.96 1.79
CA ARG A 115 16.09 -18.87 3.16
C ARG A 115 16.17 -20.21 3.89
N VAL A 116 15.90 -21.32 3.21
CA VAL A 116 16.05 -22.67 3.79
C VAL A 116 17.52 -22.96 4.08
N PHE A 117 18.43 -22.64 3.15
CA PHE A 117 19.86 -22.86 3.34
C PHE A 117 20.41 -22.12 4.57
N VAL A 118 20.08 -20.84 4.75
CA VAL A 118 20.55 -20.09 5.94
C VAL A 118 19.86 -20.52 7.23
N ALA A 119 18.66 -21.09 7.17
CA ALA A 119 17.98 -21.61 8.36
C ALA A 119 18.61 -22.91 8.87
N LEU A 120 19.28 -23.67 8.00
CA LEU A 120 19.99 -24.90 8.33
C LEU A 120 21.46 -24.66 8.73
N ALA A 121 21.86 -23.41 8.97
CA ALA A 121 23.26 -23.03 9.18
C ALA A 121 23.99 -23.89 10.23
N ASP A 122 23.33 -24.23 11.33
CA ASP A 122 23.89 -25.03 12.43
C ASP A 122 23.98 -26.53 12.13
N GLU A 123 23.31 -27.00 11.07
CA GLU A 123 23.26 -28.41 10.65
C GLU A 123 24.16 -28.71 9.44
N LEU A 124 24.65 -27.68 8.75
CA LEU A 124 25.49 -27.82 7.56
C LEU A 124 26.95 -28.07 7.93
N ALA A 125 27.59 -29.01 7.23
CA ALA A 125 29.00 -29.32 7.43
C ALA A 125 29.92 -28.10 7.16
N PRO A 126 29.76 -27.37 6.03
CA PRO A 126 30.25 -26.00 5.92
C PRO A 126 29.13 -25.02 6.32
N PRO A 127 29.37 -24.13 7.31
CA PRO A 127 28.40 -23.10 7.63
C PRO A 127 28.26 -22.11 6.45
N PRO A 128 27.11 -21.43 6.33
CA PRO A 128 26.97 -20.31 5.41
C PRO A 128 28.02 -19.21 5.66
N ALA A 129 28.34 -18.45 4.62
CA ALA A 129 29.22 -17.30 4.77
C ALA A 129 28.69 -16.32 5.82
N GLU A 130 29.60 -15.75 6.62
CA GLU A 130 29.26 -14.74 7.62
C GLU A 130 28.51 -13.56 6.98
N GLY A 131 27.46 -13.08 7.64
CA GLY A 131 26.62 -11.99 7.13
C GLY A 131 25.54 -12.41 6.12
N LEU A 132 25.59 -13.61 5.53
CA LEU A 132 24.60 -14.05 4.54
C LEU A 132 23.16 -14.05 5.09
N SER A 133 22.97 -14.47 6.34
CA SER A 133 21.66 -14.48 6.99
C SER A 133 21.06 -13.07 7.14
N GLU A 134 21.89 -12.06 7.37
CA GLU A 134 21.45 -10.67 7.46
C GLU A 134 21.12 -10.12 6.07
N GLN A 135 21.96 -10.40 5.06
CA GLN A 135 21.70 -10.06 3.66
C GLN A 135 20.38 -10.70 3.15
N VAL A 136 20.10 -11.95 3.53
CA VAL A 136 18.84 -12.63 3.20
C VAL A 136 17.62 -11.98 3.87
N ARG A 137 17.79 -11.41 5.07
CA ARG A 137 16.72 -10.71 5.80
C ARG A 137 16.47 -9.30 5.25
N SER A 138 17.52 -8.59 4.83
CA SER A 138 17.43 -7.25 4.24
C SER A 138 17.10 -7.26 2.75
N ALA A 139 17.18 -8.42 2.08
CA ALA A 139 16.79 -8.59 0.69
C ALA A 139 15.32 -8.20 0.47
N HIS A 140 15.10 -7.26 -0.45
CA HIS A 140 13.79 -6.76 -0.80
C HIS A 140 13.42 -7.11 -2.25
N PHE A 141 12.13 -7.27 -2.49
CA PHE A 141 11.63 -7.51 -3.84
C PHE A 141 11.64 -6.19 -4.64
N ILE A 142 12.45 -6.15 -5.69
CA ILE A 142 12.41 -5.08 -6.68
C ILE A 142 11.40 -5.48 -7.75
N PRO A 143 10.28 -4.75 -7.91
CA PRO A 143 9.38 -4.97 -9.03
C PRO A 143 10.13 -4.58 -10.30
N THR A 144 10.46 -5.54 -11.14
CA THR A 144 11.03 -5.25 -12.46
C THR A 144 10.04 -4.37 -13.24
N ASP A 145 10.50 -3.20 -13.69
CA ASP A 145 9.70 -2.39 -14.61
C ASP A 145 9.52 -3.21 -15.89
N LYS A 146 8.27 -3.50 -16.28
CA LYS A 146 7.96 -4.16 -17.55
C LYS A 146 8.16 -3.20 -18.73
N ARG A 147 9.26 -2.45 -18.74
CA ARG A 147 9.76 -1.75 -19.92
C ARG A 147 10.89 -2.59 -20.48
N GLY A 148 10.48 -3.56 -21.30
CA GLY A 148 11.38 -4.37 -22.08
C GLY A 148 12.21 -3.53 -23.06
N GLY A 149 13.36 -4.08 -23.42
CA GLY A 149 14.21 -3.56 -24.47
C GLY A 149 15.56 -4.26 -24.46
N CYS A 150 15.62 -5.46 -25.03
CA CYS A 150 16.87 -6.07 -25.45
C CYS A 150 17.65 -5.10 -26.34
N THR A 151 18.94 -4.92 -26.04
CA THR A 151 20.03 -4.80 -27.01
C THR A 151 21.29 -5.32 -26.37
#